data_AF-A0A7C4WIY2-F1
#
_entry.id   AF-A0A7C4WIY2-F1
#
_cell.length_a   1.000
_cell.length_b   1.000
_cell.length_c   1.000
_cell.angle_alpha   90.00
_cell.angle_beta   90.00
_cell.angle_gamma   90.00
#
_symmetry.space_group_name_H-M   'P 1'
#
loop_
_entity.id
_entity.type
_entity.pdbx_description
1 polymer ?
#
loop_
_entity_poly.entity_id
_entity_poly.type
_entity_poly.pdbx_seq_one_letter_code
_entity_poly.pdbx_strand_id
1 'polypeptide(L)'
;MSLRSFLKHMEELGEIRHIKDEVSPKFEISYIMKSFDINGPVLMFEHVKGYKNKIAANVCGTRNRICAALGISQTELYQRLLDACRSPRRPEIVEDGEVCEVIEKPDLSKFPILTHFERDAGAYITSAVVHAKGVDRKNRKCVHS
;
A
#
# COMPACT_ATOMS: atom_id res chain seq x y z
N MET A 1 -9.06 7.12 8.81
CA MET A 1 -9.35 6.40 7.56
C MET A 1 -8.40 5.23 7.47
N SER A 2 -8.90 4.00 7.34
CA SER A 2 -8.10 2.78 7.18
C SER A 2 -8.03 2.36 5.71
N LEU A 3 -7.06 1.51 5.34
CA LEU A 3 -6.98 0.95 3.99
C LEU A 3 -8.26 0.20 3.60
N ARG A 4 -8.88 -0.52 4.54
CA ARG A 4 -10.15 -1.23 4.30
C ARG A 4 -11.27 -0.26 3.92
N SER A 5 -11.42 0.83 4.67
CA SER A 5 -12.43 1.86 4.36
C SER A 5 -12.19 2.54 3.01
N PHE A 6 -10.91 2.73 2.64
CA PHE A 6 -10.55 3.28 1.34
C PHE A 6 -10.90 2.33 0.18
N LEU A 7 -10.53 1.05 0.30
CA LEU A 7 -10.81 0.07 -0.73
C LEU A 7 -12.31 -0.11 -0.92
N LYS A 8 -13.10 -0.10 0.15
CA LYS A 8 -14.56 -0.10 0.05
C LYS A 8 -15.09 1.10 -0.76
N HIS A 9 -14.57 2.29 -0.49
CA HIS A 9 -14.94 3.47 -1.26
C HIS A 9 -14.53 3.35 -2.74
N MET A 10 -13.35 2.80 -3.04
CA MET A 10 -12.94 2.55 -4.43
C MET A 10 -13.81 1.48 -5.12
N GLU A 11 -14.29 0.47 -4.38
CA GLU A 11 -15.23 -0.53 -4.88
C GLU A 11 -16.56 0.13 -5.30
N GLU A 12 -17.10 1.02 -4.47
CA GLU A 12 -18.32 1.78 -4.75
C GLU A 12 -18.20 2.68 -6.00
N LEU A 13 -16.99 3.17 -6.28
CA LEU A 13 -16.68 3.96 -7.48
C LEU A 13 -16.36 3.10 -8.72
N GLY A 14 -16.34 1.76 -8.61
CA GLY A 14 -15.96 0.88 -9.71
C GLY A 14 -14.48 0.93 -10.07
N GLU A 15 -13.63 1.41 -9.15
CA GLU A 15 -12.19 1.61 -9.33
C GLU A 15 -11.34 0.40 -8.89
N ILE A 16 -11.99 -0.73 -8.57
CA ILE A 16 -11.33 -2.00 -8.22
C ILE A 16 -11.61 -3.05 -9.28
N ARG A 17 -10.55 -3.73 -9.72
CA ARG A 17 -10.62 -4.93 -10.55
C ARG A 17 -10.18 -6.15 -9.73
N HIS A 18 -11.10 -7.10 -9.58
CA HIS A 18 -10.82 -8.38 -8.93
C HIS A 18 -10.25 -9.39 -9.93
N ILE A 19 -9.13 -9.99 -9.55
CA ILE A 19 -8.44 -11.05 -10.29
C ILE A 19 -8.63 -12.32 -9.48
N LYS A 20 -9.49 -13.20 -10.00
CA LYS A 20 -9.94 -14.44 -9.34
C LYS A 20 -9.11 -15.66 -9.74
N ASP A 21 -8.30 -15.55 -10.78
CA ASP A 21 -7.38 -16.60 -11.17
C ASP A 21 -6.27 -16.77 -10.11
N GLU A 22 -5.82 -18.00 -9.90
CA GLU A 22 -4.66 -18.26 -9.05
C GLU A 22 -3.40 -17.79 -9.77
N VAL A 23 -2.69 -16.83 -9.17
CA VAL A 23 -1.51 -16.20 -9.75
C VAL A 23 -0.29 -16.31 -8.85
N SER A 24 0.88 -16.42 -9.46
CA SER A 24 2.17 -16.52 -8.78
C SER A 24 2.69 -15.16 -8.29
N PRO A 25 3.15 -15.05 -7.03
CA PRO A 25 3.84 -13.84 -6.54
C PRO A 25 5.21 -13.64 -7.18
N LYS A 26 5.74 -14.68 -7.85
CA LYS A 26 6.97 -14.60 -8.63
C LYS A 26 6.63 -14.25 -10.07
N PHE A 27 6.98 -13.03 -10.49
CA PHE A 27 6.86 -12.45 -11.83
C PHE A 27 5.44 -12.21 -12.35
N GLU A 28 4.51 -13.15 -12.18
CA GLU A 28 3.20 -13.13 -12.82
C GLU A 28 2.32 -11.97 -12.34
N ILE A 29 2.17 -11.78 -11.03
CA ILE A 29 1.42 -10.63 -10.50
C ILE A 29 2.03 -9.31 -11.00
N SER A 30 3.35 -9.20 -10.97
CA SER A 30 4.07 -8.00 -11.43
C SER A 30 3.89 -7.75 -12.93
N TYR A 31 3.86 -8.80 -13.74
CA TYR A 31 3.57 -8.72 -15.17
C TYR A 31 2.13 -8.25 -15.43
N ILE A 32 1.16 -8.77 -14.67
CA ILE A 32 -0.23 -8.31 -14.75
C ILE A 32 -0.32 -6.82 -14.36
N MET A 33 0.30 -6.43 -13.23
CA MET A 33 0.35 -5.03 -12.78
C MET A 33 0.87 -4.11 -13.88
N LYS A 34 1.94 -4.51 -14.60
CA LYS A 34 2.55 -3.73 -15.68
C LYS A 34 1.57 -3.35 -16.79
N SER A 35 0.58 -4.20 -17.07
CA SER A 35 -0.45 -3.94 -18.08
C SER A 35 -1.45 -2.85 -17.67
N PHE A 36 -1.43 -2.44 -16.39
CA PHE A 36 -2.31 -1.42 -15.80
C PHE A 36 -1.56 -0.19 -15.27
N ASP A 37 -0.28 -0.01 -15.63
CA ASP A 37 0.56 1.11 -15.18
C ASP A 37 -0.02 2.49 -15.54
N ILE A 38 -0.73 2.59 -16.67
CA ILE A 38 -1.27 3.87 -17.17
C ILE A 38 -2.75 3.93 -16.84
N ASN A 39 -3.12 4.76 -15.85
CA ASN A 39 -4.50 5.01 -15.45
C ASN A 39 -5.31 3.74 -15.10
N GLY A 40 -4.65 2.65 -14.69
CA GLY A 40 -5.33 1.42 -14.32
C GLY A 40 -6.08 1.51 -12.99
N PRO A 41 -7.03 0.59 -12.73
CA PRO A 41 -7.74 0.50 -11.46
C PRO A 41 -6.83 -0.07 -10.35
N VAL A 42 -7.33 -0.09 -9.11
CA VAL A 42 -6.74 -0.93 -8.06
C VAL A 42 -6.93 -2.39 -8.47
N LEU A 43 -5.88 -3.21 -8.32
CA LEU A 43 -5.94 -4.63 -8.60
C LEU A 43 -6.05 -5.40 -7.29
N MET A 44 -7.09 -6.23 -7.17
CA MET A 44 -7.30 -7.12 -6.04
C MET A 44 -7.07 -8.57 -6.49
N PHE A 45 -5.93 -9.14 -6.12
CA PHE A 45 -5.59 -10.54 -6.38
C PHE A 45 -6.14 -11.40 -5.24
N GLU A 46 -7.17 -12.19 -5.54
CA GLU A 46 -7.90 -12.95 -4.52
C GLU A 46 -7.22 -14.28 -4.17
N HIS A 47 -6.50 -14.87 -5.12
CA HIS A 47 -5.88 -16.18 -5.02
C HIS A 47 -4.40 -16.10 -5.40
N VAL A 48 -3.53 -16.14 -4.39
CA VAL A 48 -2.08 -16.10 -4.60
C VAL A 48 -1.50 -17.48 -4.35
N LYS A 49 -0.81 -18.02 -5.36
CA LYS A 49 -0.28 -19.39 -5.32
C LYS A 49 0.60 -19.64 -4.11
N GLY A 50 0.19 -20.59 -3.27
CA GLY A 50 0.92 -20.97 -2.05
C GLY A 50 0.62 -20.11 -0.81
N TYR A 51 -0.29 -19.13 -0.90
CA TYR A 51 -0.62 -18.21 0.19
C TYR A 51 -2.14 -18.10 0.39
N LYS A 52 -2.57 -17.86 1.62
CA LYS A 52 -3.99 -17.58 1.95
C LYS A 52 -4.34 -16.09 1.84
N ASN A 53 -3.31 -15.25 1.74
CA ASN A 53 -3.42 -13.80 1.74
C ASN A 53 -3.78 -13.27 0.35
N LYS A 54 -4.58 -12.19 0.32
CA LYS A 54 -4.86 -11.41 -0.88
C LYS A 54 -3.80 -10.33 -1.08
N ILE A 55 -3.60 -9.89 -2.31
CA ILE A 55 -2.74 -8.73 -2.64
C ILE A 55 -3.60 -7.61 -3.22
N ALA A 56 -3.49 -6.42 -2.66
CA ALA A 56 -3.97 -5.19 -3.27
C ALA A 56 -2.79 -4.45 -3.90
N ALA A 57 -2.85 -4.17 -5.20
CA ALA A 57 -1.83 -3.47 -5.94
C ALA A 57 -2.40 -2.24 -6.65
N ASN A 58 -1.53 -1.36 -7.12
CA ASN A 58 -1.89 -0.13 -7.83
C ASN A 58 -2.81 0.83 -7.02
N VAL A 59 -2.77 0.75 -5.68
CA VAL A 59 -3.63 1.50 -4.76
C VAL A 59 -3.48 3.03 -4.95
N CYS A 60 -2.26 3.51 -5.20
CA CYS A 60 -1.97 4.92 -5.45
C CYS A 60 -1.75 5.24 -6.95
N GLY A 61 -2.26 4.39 -7.86
CA GLY A 61 -1.92 4.42 -9.29
C GLY A 61 -2.34 5.64 -10.09
N THR A 62 -3.22 6.50 -9.56
CA THR A 62 -3.69 7.70 -10.28
C THR A 62 -3.77 8.91 -9.37
N ARG A 63 -3.58 10.09 -9.96
CA ARG A 63 -3.76 11.37 -9.25
C ARG A 63 -5.17 11.52 -8.69
N ASN A 64 -6.19 11.07 -9.43
CA ASN A 64 -7.58 11.07 -8.97
C ASN A 64 -7.77 10.24 -7.71
N ARG A 65 -7.19 9.03 -7.68
CA ARG A 65 -7.30 8.15 -6.52
C ARG A 65 -6.57 8.69 -5.28
N ILE A 66 -5.44 9.37 -5.48
CA ILE A 66 -4.76 10.12 -4.39
C ILE A 66 -5.65 11.27 -3.89
N CYS A 67 -6.27 12.04 -4.78
CA CYS A 67 -7.14 13.14 -4.39
C CYS A 67 -8.40 12.65 -3.67
N ALA A 68 -8.99 11.54 -4.12
CA ALA A 68 -10.10 10.87 -3.45
C ALA A 68 -9.73 10.40 -2.03
N ALA A 69 -8.54 9.82 -1.86
CA ALA A 69 -8.03 9.42 -0.55
C ALA A 69 -7.85 10.62 0.41
N LEU A 70 -7.53 11.80 -0.14
CA LEU A 70 -7.34 13.03 0.62
C LEU A 70 -8.64 13.84 0.81
N GLY A 71 -9.73 13.46 0.12
CA GLY A 71 -11.01 14.18 0.15
C GLY A 71 -10.95 15.57 -0.50
N ILE A 72 -10.14 15.73 -1.55
CA ILE A 72 -9.90 17.03 -2.22
C ILE A 72 -10.05 16.90 -3.74
N SER A 73 -10.16 18.03 -4.43
CA SER A 73 -10.06 18.09 -5.89
C SER A 73 -8.60 18.09 -6.38
N GLN A 74 -8.40 17.81 -7.67
CA GLN A 74 -7.06 17.77 -8.27
C GLN A 74 -6.32 19.12 -8.24
N THR A 75 -7.05 20.23 -8.29
CA THR A 75 -6.51 21.59 -8.27
C THR A 75 -5.99 21.95 -6.87
N GLU A 76 -6.59 21.39 -5.82
CA GLU A 76 -6.21 21.62 -4.43
C GLU A 76 -4.99 20.81 -3.97
N LEU A 77 -4.61 19.75 -4.72
CA LEU A 77 -3.60 18.78 -4.29
C LEU A 77 -2.28 19.44 -3.85
N TYR A 78 -1.74 20.36 -4.66
CA TYR A 78 -0.47 21.01 -4.34
C TYR A 78 -0.56 21.87 -3.08
N GLN A 79 -1.63 22.65 -2.95
CA GLN A 79 -1.84 23.50 -1.79
C GLN A 79 -1.97 22.66 -0.51
N ARG A 80 -2.75 21.57 -0.58
CA ARG A 80 -2.95 20.65 0.54
C ARG A 80 -1.63 20.04 1.04
N LEU A 81 -0.74 19.65 0.11
CA LEU A 81 0.58 19.10 0.45
C LEU A 81 1.48 20.16 1.11
N LEU A 82 1.52 21.38 0.57
CA LEU A 82 2.29 22.48 1.15
C LEU A 82 1.83 22.83 2.57
N ASP A 83 0.52 22.88 2.80
CA ASP A 83 -0.05 23.19 4.11
C ASP A 83 0.27 22.09 5.13
N ALA A 84 0.22 20.82 4.71
CA ALA A 84 0.60 19.69 5.56
C ALA A 84 2.09 19.73 5.95
N CYS A 85 2.97 20.15 5.04
CA CYS A 85 4.40 20.34 5.32
C CYS A 85 4.67 21.52 6.27
N ARG A 86 3.92 22.63 6.13
CA ARG A 86 4.09 23.84 6.95
C ARG A 86 3.55 23.65 8.37
N SER A 87 2.43 22.97 8.51
CA SER A 87 1.72 22.80 9.78
C SER A 87 1.43 21.32 10.06
N PRO A 88 2.48 20.50 10.28
CA PRO A 88 2.31 19.08 10.54
C PRO A 88 1.61 18.84 11.87
N ARG A 89 0.64 17.92 11.89
CA ARG A 89 0.00 17.47 13.13
C ARG A 89 0.82 16.35 13.75
N ARG A 90 0.97 16.39 15.08
CA ARG A 90 1.57 15.27 15.80
C ARG A 90 0.59 14.09 15.79
N PRO A 91 1.07 12.86 15.56
CA PRO A 91 0.24 11.69 15.69
C PRO A 91 -0.17 11.51 17.15
N GLU A 92 -1.38 11.02 17.36
CA GLU A 92 -1.82 10.52 18.66
C GLU A 92 -1.12 9.19 18.95
N ILE A 93 -0.70 8.99 20.20
CA ILE A 93 -0.10 7.73 20.65
C ILE A 93 -1.19 6.95 21.35
N VAL A 94 -1.51 5.78 20.81
CA VAL A 94 -2.47 4.82 21.37
C VAL A 94 -1.74 3.56 21.78
N GLU A 95 -2.25 2.87 22.80
CA GLU A 95 -1.64 1.63 23.32
C GLU A 95 -2.01 0.39 22.49
N ASP A 96 -3.11 0.45 21.75
CA ASP A 96 -3.66 -0.65 20.96
C ASP A 96 -4.24 -0.16 19.62
N GLY A 97 -4.47 -1.07 18.68
CA GLY A 97 -5.12 -0.81 17.39
C GLY A 97 -5.31 -2.07 16.55
N GLU A 98 -6.10 -1.97 15.46
CA GLU A 98 -6.44 -3.10 14.58
C GLU A 98 -5.21 -3.91 14.07
N VAL A 99 -4.03 -3.28 13.99
CA VAL A 99 -2.80 -3.96 13.57
C VAL A 99 -2.26 -4.94 14.62
N CYS A 100 -2.65 -4.80 15.88
CA CYS A 100 -2.20 -5.63 17.01
C CYS A 100 -3.08 -6.87 17.25
N GLU A 101 -4.12 -7.11 16.43
CA GLU A 101 -5.05 -8.25 16.56
C GLU A 101 -4.35 -9.62 16.56
N VAL A 102 -3.22 -9.75 15.85
CA VAL A 102 -2.44 -10.99 15.75
C VAL A 102 -0.98 -10.70 16.09
N ILE A 103 -0.48 -11.28 17.18
CA ILE A 103 0.92 -11.17 17.61
C ILE A 103 1.52 -12.57 17.63
N GLU A 104 2.44 -12.84 16.71
CA GLU A 104 3.11 -14.14 16.58
C GLU A 104 4.62 -13.98 16.35
N LYS A 105 5.35 -15.11 16.33
CA LYS A 105 6.78 -15.09 15.97
C LYS A 105 6.95 -14.62 14.53
N PRO A 106 7.92 -13.74 14.24
CA PRO A 106 8.08 -13.17 12.92
C PRO A 106 8.52 -14.25 11.92
N ASP A 107 7.73 -14.42 10.88
CA ASP A 107 8.01 -15.31 9.76
C ASP A 107 7.51 -14.68 8.45
N LEU A 108 8.44 -14.13 7.67
CA LEU A 108 8.11 -13.45 6.42
C LEU A 108 7.67 -14.41 5.32
N SER A 109 7.97 -15.71 5.45
CA SER A 109 7.60 -16.72 4.44
C SER A 109 6.09 -16.96 4.36
N LYS A 110 5.33 -16.49 5.35
CA LYS A 110 3.85 -16.54 5.37
C LYS A 110 3.20 -15.48 4.47
N PHE A 111 3.96 -14.50 3.99
CA PHE A 111 3.43 -13.39 3.20
C PHE A 111 3.85 -13.51 1.74
N PRO A 112 2.95 -13.20 0.80
CA PRO A 112 3.24 -13.28 -0.64
C PRO A 112 4.06 -12.08 -1.10
N ILE A 113 5.32 -12.00 -0.66
CA ILE A 113 6.25 -10.94 -1.08
C ILE A 113 6.63 -11.19 -2.53
N LEU A 114 6.47 -10.16 -3.37
CA LEU A 114 6.66 -10.29 -4.81
C LEU A 114 8.14 -10.32 -5.19
N THR A 115 8.45 -11.12 -6.21
CA THR A 115 9.66 -10.95 -7.03
C THR A 115 9.20 -10.37 -8.36
N HIS A 116 9.64 -9.16 -8.71
CA HIS A 116 9.06 -8.41 -9.82
C HIS A 116 9.63 -8.80 -11.17
N PHE A 117 10.95 -8.99 -11.25
CA PHE A 117 11.67 -9.25 -12.49
C PHE A 117 12.66 -10.41 -12.30
N GLU A 118 13.00 -11.09 -13.39
CA GLU A 118 13.91 -12.25 -13.38
C GLU A 118 15.30 -11.94 -12.82
N ARG A 119 15.74 -10.68 -12.91
CA ARG A 119 17.04 -10.21 -12.44
C ARG A 119 17.02 -9.65 -11.03
N ASP A 120 15.87 -9.66 -10.36
CA ASP A 120 15.81 -9.26 -8.96
C ASP A 120 16.61 -10.26 -8.11
N ALA A 121 17.30 -9.75 -7.09
CA ALA A 121 18.06 -10.59 -6.16
C ALA A 121 17.15 -11.54 -5.34
N GLY A 122 15.85 -11.24 -5.28
CA GLY A 122 14.85 -12.02 -4.59
C GLY A 122 13.56 -11.22 -4.39
N ALA A 123 12.66 -11.75 -3.56
CA ALA A 123 11.45 -11.06 -3.19
C ALA A 123 11.75 -9.82 -2.33
N TYR A 124 11.06 -8.70 -2.56
CA TYR A 124 11.27 -7.47 -1.79
C TYR A 124 9.96 -6.72 -1.52
N ILE A 125 9.94 -5.97 -0.42
CA ILE A 125 8.79 -5.19 0.03
C ILE A 125 8.90 -3.78 -0.56
N THR A 126 7.87 -3.33 -1.27
CA THR A 126 7.84 -2.08 -2.08
C THR A 126 6.88 -1.01 -1.57
N SER A 127 6.19 -1.30 -0.47
CA SER A 127 5.13 -0.43 0.05
C SER A 127 5.15 -0.38 1.57
N ALA A 128 6.32 -0.63 2.18
CA ALA A 128 6.50 -0.46 3.61
C ALA A 128 6.83 1.00 3.94
N VAL A 129 6.22 1.48 5.02
CA VAL A 129 6.61 2.72 5.67
C VAL A 129 7.41 2.35 6.92
N VAL A 130 8.69 2.69 6.91
CA VAL A 130 9.60 2.44 8.03
C VAL A 130 9.62 3.66 8.94
N HIS A 131 9.22 3.49 10.19
CA HIS A 131 9.36 4.50 11.23
C HIS A 131 10.63 4.25 12.05
N ALA A 132 11.53 5.24 12.10
CA ALA A 132 12.78 5.14 12.84
C ALA A 132 12.98 6.34 13.77
N LYS A 133 13.64 6.08 14.90
CA LYS A 133 14.01 7.09 15.89
C LYS A 133 15.53 7.23 15.89
N GLY A 134 16.01 8.47 15.80
CA GLY A 134 17.43 8.78 15.90
C GLY A 134 18.01 8.34 17.24
N VAL A 135 19.32 8.08 17.26
CA VAL A 135 20.05 7.68 18.48
C VAL A 135 19.92 8.75 19.57
N ASP A 136 19.83 10.03 19.18
CA ASP A 136 19.57 11.18 20.05
C ASP A 136 18.15 11.20 20.67
N ARG A 137 17.26 10.29 20.24
CA ARG A 137 15.84 10.17 20.59
C ARG A 137 14.97 11.40 20.32
N LYS A 138 15.52 12.47 19.74
CA LYS A 138 14.83 13.73 19.43
C LYS A 138 14.27 13.74 18.02
N ASN A 139 14.97 13.09 17.09
CA ASN A 139 14.57 13.05 15.69
C ASN A 139 13.81 11.75 15.35
N ARG A 140 12.65 11.88 14.71
CA ARG A 140 11.90 10.75 14.13
C ARG A 140 11.86 10.92 12.61
N LYS A 141 12.07 9.84 11.87
CA LYS A 141 12.02 9.84 10.41
C LYS A 141 11.12 8.71 9.93
N CYS A 142 10.42 8.97 8.84
CA CYS A 142 9.72 7.94 8.08
C CYS A 142 10.41 7.78 6.73
N VAL A 143 10.72 6.54 6.35
CA VAL A 143 11.34 6.20 5.07
C VAL A 143 10.43 5.22 4.35
N HIS A 144 10.28 5.37 3.03
CA HIS A 144 9.51 4.45 2.20
C HIS A 144 10.49 3.49 1.51
N SER A 145 10.18 2.20 1.50
CA SER A 145 10.92 1.15 0.76
C SER A 145 10.47 1.07 -0.69
#